data_AF-A0A1G0A7P7-F1
#
_entry.id   AF-A0A1G0A7P7-F1
#
_cell.length_a   1.000
_cell.length_b   1.000
_cell.length_c   1.000
_cell.angle_alpha   90.00
_cell.angle_beta   90.00
_cell.angle_gamma   90.00
#
_symmetry.space_group_name_H-M   'P 1'
#
loop_
_entity.id
_entity.type
_entity.pdbx_description
1 polymer ?
#
loop_
_entity_poly.entity_id
_entity_poly.type
_entity_poly.pdbx_seq_one_letter_code
_entity_poly.pdbx_strand_id
1 'polypeptide(L)'
;MDELLSAALLLLFVAGAAFSWLDWRRRVRHLPGLLGPAWACPNCMIVNEADLAICWSCGAGIAGRVLLPERTTAVESWQCPDCRAWNGLSRRTCWSCSAAHTARKKRSA
;
A
#
# COMPACT_ATOMS: atom_id res chain seq x y z
N MET A 1 -44.14 5.38 37.04
CA MET A 1 -43.97 5.21 35.57
C MET A 1 -42.52 5.41 35.16
N ASP A 2 -41.76 6.22 35.91
CA ASP A 2 -40.36 6.55 35.66
C ASP A 2 -39.41 5.35 35.75
N GLU A 3 -39.67 4.38 36.64
CA GLU A 3 -38.87 3.15 36.75
C GLU A 3 -39.02 2.25 35.53
N LEU A 4 -40.24 2.12 34.98
CA LEU A 4 -40.50 1.30 33.80
C LEU A 4 -39.87 1.95 32.55
N LEU A 5 -39.95 3.28 32.45
CA LEU A 5 -39.34 4.06 31.39
C LEU A 5 -37.81 3.97 31.47
N SER A 6 -37.24 4.13 32.66
CA SER A 6 -35.79 4.02 32.91
C SER A 6 -35.28 2.62 32.57
N ALA A 7 -35.98 1.57 33.00
CA ALA A 7 -35.64 0.19 32.67
C ALA A 7 -35.72 -0.07 31.16
N ALA A 8 -36.75 0.44 30.48
CA ALA A 8 -36.89 0.30 29.03
C ALA A 8 -35.75 1.01 28.27
N LEU A 9 -35.37 2.22 28.69
CA LEU A 9 -34.26 2.96 28.09
C LEU A 9 -32.92 2.26 28.29
N LEU A 10 -32.67 1.71 29.49
CA LEU A 10 -31.48 0.93 29.78
C LEU A 10 -31.41 -0.33 28.91
N LEU A 11 -32.52 -1.05 28.74
CA LEU A 11 -32.58 -2.24 27.89
C LEU A 11 -32.29 -1.89 26.42
N LEU A 12 -32.86 -0.80 25.91
CA LEU A 12 -32.60 -0.33 24.55
C LEU A 12 -31.12 0.05 24.35
N PHE A 13 -30.52 0.74 25.32
CA PHE A 13 -29.12 1.13 25.27
C PHE A 13 -28.19 -0.09 25.27
N VAL A 14 -28.41 -1.04 26.18
CA VAL A 14 -27.60 -2.27 26.28
C VAL A 14 -27.76 -3.13 25.02
N ALA A 15 -28.98 -3.28 24.52
CA ALA A 15 -29.24 -4.01 23.28
C ALA A 15 -28.56 -3.35 22.07
N GLY A 16 -28.62 -2.02 21.96
CA GLY A 16 -27.96 -1.26 20.92
C GLY A 16 -26.43 -1.36 20.98
N ALA A 17 -25.85 -1.29 22.18
CA ALA A 17 -24.42 -1.47 22.40
C ALA A 17 -23.97 -2.90 22.04
N ALA A 18 -24.72 -3.92 22.47
CA ALA A 18 -24.45 -5.31 22.16
C ALA A 18 -24.56 -5.59 20.65
N PHE A 19 -25.58 -5.04 19.98
CA PHE A 19 -25.75 -5.13 18.54
C PHE A 19 -24.57 -4.49 17.81
N SER A 20 -24.22 -3.26 18.16
CA SER A 20 -23.11 -2.51 17.56
C SER A 20 -21.78 -3.25 17.74
N TRP A 21 -21.55 -3.85 18.91
CA TRP A 21 -20.37 -4.68 19.15
C TRP A 21 -20.37 -5.94 18.30
N LEU A 22 -21.47 -6.70 18.26
CA LEU A 22 -21.56 -7.93 17.48
C LEU A 22 -21.37 -7.66 15.98
N ASP A 23 -21.99 -6.59 15.48
CA ASP A 23 -21.89 -6.12 14.10
C ASP A 23 -20.45 -5.70 13.76
N TRP A 24 -19.78 -4.92 14.63
CA TRP A 24 -18.36 -4.60 14.49
C TRP A 24 -17.49 -5.86 14.47
N ARG A 25 -17.67 -6.79 15.42
CA ARG A 25 -16.88 -8.04 15.45
C ARG A 25 -17.07 -8.86 14.18
N ARG A 26 -18.28 -8.92 13.63
CA ARG A 26 -18.55 -9.60 12.37
C ARG A 26 -17.84 -8.89 11.23
N ARG A 27 -17.96 -7.57 11.11
CA ARG A 27 -17.26 -6.79 10.07
C ARG A 27 -15.74 -6.92 10.16
N VAL A 28 -15.14 -6.81 11.34
CA VAL A 28 -13.68 -6.92 11.52
C VAL A 28 -13.14 -8.30 11.12
N ARG A 29 -13.90 -9.38 11.34
CA ARG A 29 -13.51 -10.71 10.83
C ARG A 29 -13.53 -10.81 9.32
N HIS A 30 -14.31 -9.96 8.65
CA HIS A 30 -14.43 -9.89 7.20
C HIS A 30 -13.66 -8.72 6.58
N LEU A 31 -13.09 -7.81 7.40
CA LEU A 31 -12.11 -6.87 6.91
C LEU A 31 -10.89 -7.71 6.52
N PRO A 32 -10.52 -7.77 5.23
CA PRO A 32 -9.24 -8.35 4.85
C PRO A 32 -8.20 -7.63 5.69
N GLY A 33 -7.40 -8.40 6.44
CA GLY A 33 -6.47 -7.87 7.42
C GLY A 33 -5.72 -6.69 6.83
N LEU A 34 -5.70 -5.56 7.55
CA LEU A 34 -5.14 -4.27 7.16
C LEU A 34 -3.64 -4.26 6.80
N LEU A 35 -3.04 -5.43 6.51
CA LEU A 35 -1.98 -5.46 5.50
C LEU A 35 -2.66 -5.13 4.18
N GLY A 36 -2.71 -3.84 3.85
CA GLY A 36 -3.15 -3.35 2.55
C GLY A 36 -2.54 -4.20 1.44
N PRO A 37 -3.16 -4.24 0.26
CA PRO A 37 -2.88 -5.28 -0.70
C PRO A 37 -1.42 -5.15 -1.18
N ALA A 38 -0.58 -6.09 -0.74
CA ALA A 38 0.86 -6.09 -0.96
C ALA A 38 1.17 -6.42 -2.43
N TRP A 39 2.25 -5.87 -2.97
CA TRP A 39 2.64 -6.11 -4.36
C TRP A 39 4.00 -6.81 -4.43
N ALA A 40 4.09 -7.82 -5.30
CA ALA A 40 5.35 -8.49 -5.59
C ALA A 40 6.14 -7.66 -6.61
N CYS A 41 7.40 -7.35 -6.30
CA CYS A 41 8.23 -6.58 -7.21
C CYS A 41 8.54 -7.40 -8.48
N PRO A 42 8.20 -6.93 -9.69
CA PRO A 42 8.47 -7.69 -10.91
C PRO A 42 9.98 -7.83 -11.23
N ASN A 43 10.86 -7.05 -10.61
CA ASN A 43 12.31 -7.17 -10.82
C ASN A 43 13.01 -8.16 -9.88
N CYS A 44 12.50 -8.34 -8.65
CA CYS A 44 13.16 -9.19 -7.63
C CYS A 44 12.22 -10.13 -6.88
N MET A 45 10.92 -10.10 -7.20
CA MET A 45 9.83 -10.90 -6.63
C MET A 45 9.59 -10.73 -5.12
N ILE A 46 10.32 -9.83 -4.45
CA ILE A 46 10.07 -9.49 -3.06
C ILE A 46 8.71 -8.81 -2.92
N VAL A 47 7.94 -9.26 -1.94
CA VAL A 47 6.67 -8.67 -1.55
C VAL A 47 6.93 -7.37 -0.78
N ASN A 48 6.29 -6.30 -1.20
CA ASN A 48 6.38 -4.98 -0.59
C ASN A 48 5.03 -4.58 -0.01
N GLU A 49 5.09 -3.67 0.95
CA GLU A 49 3.93 -3.04 1.55
C GLU A 49 3.17 -2.21 0.50
N ALA A 50 1.84 -2.16 0.68
CA ALA A 50 0.92 -1.52 -0.26
C ALA A 50 1.01 0.01 -0.32
N ASP A 51 1.77 0.64 0.56
CA ASP A 51 2.03 2.08 0.58
C ASP A 51 3.36 2.43 -0.10
N LEU A 52 4.23 1.44 -0.33
CA LEU A 52 5.51 1.65 -1.00
C LEU A 52 5.33 1.72 -2.52
N ALA A 53 5.73 2.86 -3.10
CA ALA A 53 5.88 3.01 -4.55
C ALA A 53 7.25 2.52 -5.07
N ILE A 54 8.19 2.24 -4.15
CA ILE A 54 9.56 1.81 -4.45
C ILE A 54 9.80 0.51 -3.69
N CYS A 55 10.32 -0.51 -4.38
CA CYS A 55 10.69 -1.76 -3.74
C CYS A 55 11.80 -1.53 -2.71
N TRP A 56 11.57 -1.93 -1.46
CA TRP A 56 12.54 -1.74 -0.37
C TRP A 56 13.83 -2.54 -0.57
N SER A 57 13.75 -3.65 -1.31
CA SER A 57 14.89 -4.53 -1.56
C SER A 57 15.77 -4.04 -2.71
N CYS A 58 15.19 -3.81 -3.89
CA CYS A 58 15.98 -3.52 -5.10
C CYS A 58 15.96 -2.05 -5.54
N GLY A 59 15.05 -1.23 -5.01
CA GLY A 59 14.90 0.19 -5.37
C GLY A 59 14.13 0.45 -6.67
N ALA A 60 13.55 -0.59 -7.30
CA ALA A 60 12.69 -0.43 -8.46
C ALA A 60 11.39 0.31 -8.11
N GLY A 61 10.99 1.28 -8.93
CA GLY A 61 9.72 1.99 -8.78
C GLY A 61 8.59 1.35 -9.60
N ILE A 62 7.36 1.43 -9.10
CA ILE A 62 6.15 1.06 -9.84
C ILE A 62 5.33 2.31 -10.20
N ALA A 63 4.66 2.29 -11.33
CA ALA A 63 3.67 3.30 -11.71
C ALA A 63 2.25 2.80 -11.41
N GLY A 64 1.43 3.64 -10.76
CA GLY A 64 0.02 3.36 -10.49
C GLY A 64 -0.42 3.61 -9.06
N ARG A 65 -1.73 3.48 -8.80
CA ARG A 65 -2.28 3.49 -7.43
C ARG A 65 -1.99 2.14 -6.79
N VAL A 66 -1.07 2.09 -5.83
CA VAL A 66 -0.67 0.86 -5.10
C VAL A 66 -1.85 0.19 -4.38
N LEU A 67 -2.94 0.93 -4.19
CA LEU A 67 -4.23 0.45 -3.66
C LEU A 67 -4.86 -0.72 -4.45
N LEU A 68 -4.43 -0.99 -5.70
CA LEU A 68 -4.87 -2.14 -6.50
C LEU A 68 -3.65 -2.91 -7.06
N PRO A 69 -3.12 -3.92 -6.34
CA PRO A 69 -1.92 -4.64 -6.76
C PRO A 69 -2.11 -5.44 -8.05
N GLU A 70 -3.34 -5.89 -8.34
CA GLU A 70 -3.67 -6.55 -9.62
C GLU A 70 -3.37 -5.67 -10.85
N ARG A 71 -3.27 -4.33 -10.66
CA ARG A 71 -3.03 -3.34 -11.71
C ARG A 71 -1.64 -2.70 -11.66
N THR A 72 -0.68 -3.22 -10.90
CA THR A 72 0.71 -2.77 -11.00
C THR A 72 1.33 -3.30 -12.30
N THR A 73 1.01 -2.64 -13.42
CA THR A 73 1.31 -3.14 -14.77
C THR A 73 2.57 -2.56 -15.38
N ALA A 74 3.19 -1.54 -14.79
CA ALA A 74 4.36 -0.89 -15.36
C ALA A 74 5.40 -0.53 -14.28
N VAL A 75 6.62 -1.06 -14.47
CA VAL A 75 7.80 -0.68 -13.69
C VAL A 75 8.38 0.57 -14.30
N GLU A 76 8.08 1.71 -13.71
CA GLU A 76 8.81 2.94 -13.99
C GLU A 76 10.14 2.90 -13.22
N SER A 77 11.13 2.18 -13.78
CA SER A 77 12.48 2.12 -13.25
C SER A 77 13.58 2.22 -14.31
N TRP A 78 14.77 2.63 -13.88
CA TRP A 78 16.01 2.55 -14.65
C TRP A 78 17.05 1.76 -13.86
N GLN A 79 17.93 1.06 -14.58
CA GLN A 79 19.04 0.34 -13.97
C GLN A 79 20.31 1.17 -14.06
N CYS A 80 21.03 1.31 -12.95
CA CYS A 80 22.27 2.05 -12.91
C CYS A 80 23.37 1.33 -13.73
N PRO A 81 24.06 2.01 -14.66
CA PRO A 81 25.11 1.38 -15.45
C PRO A 81 26.34 0.98 -14.61
N ASP A 82 26.60 1.71 -13.51
CA ASP A 82 27.82 1.54 -12.73
C ASP A 82 27.70 0.37 -11.72
N CYS A 83 26.59 0.30 -10.98
CA CYS A 83 26.39 -0.72 -9.94
C CYS A 83 25.23 -1.69 -10.19
N ARG A 84 24.50 -1.56 -11.32
CA ARG A 84 23.35 -2.39 -11.70
C ARG A 84 22.16 -2.38 -10.72
N ALA A 85 22.15 -1.48 -9.74
CA ALA A 85 21.00 -1.27 -8.87
C ALA A 85 19.80 -0.71 -9.65
N TRP A 86 18.59 -1.13 -9.28
CA TRP A 86 17.35 -0.56 -9.82
C TRP A 86 17.01 0.74 -9.10
N ASN A 87 16.43 1.69 -9.82
CA ASN A 87 16.03 2.98 -9.30
C ASN A 87 14.67 3.36 -9.88
N GLY A 88 13.79 3.97 -9.10
CA GLY A 88 12.56 4.57 -9.64
C GLY A 88 12.85 5.68 -10.65
N LEU A 89 11.99 5.86 -11.66
CA LEU A 89 12.17 6.87 -12.72
C LEU A 89 12.32 8.31 -12.20
N SER A 90 11.73 8.63 -11.04
CA SER A 90 11.84 9.96 -10.43
C SER A 90 13.24 10.28 -9.91
N ARG A 91 14.09 9.28 -9.64
CA ARG A 91 15.45 9.49 -9.14
C ARG A 91 16.38 9.94 -10.26
N ARG A 92 17.08 11.06 -10.03
CA ARG A 92 18.14 11.58 -10.91
C ARG A 92 19.52 11.03 -10.58
N THR A 93 19.67 10.35 -9.45
CA THR A 93 20.93 9.73 -8.99
C THR A 93 20.64 8.34 -8.46
N CYS A 94 21.63 7.45 -8.57
CA CYS A 94 21.50 6.09 -8.09
C CYS A 94 21.38 6.06 -6.56
N TRP A 95 20.42 5.31 -6.02
CA TRP A 95 20.25 5.17 -4.58
C TRP A 95 21.42 4.46 -3.89
N SER A 96 22.11 3.56 -4.61
CA SER A 96 23.18 2.72 -4.08
C SER A 96 24.56 3.36 -4.22
N CYS A 97 24.89 3.92 -5.39
CA CYS A 97 26.23 4.47 -5.67
C CYS A 97 26.27 5.97 -5.97
N SER A 98 25.12 6.66 -5.91
CA SER A 98 25.00 8.10 -6.19
C SER A 98 25.35 8.55 -7.62
N ALA A 99 25.69 7.63 -8.52
CA ALA A 99 25.94 7.94 -9.93
C ALA A 99 24.74 8.67 -10.58
N ALA A 100 25.04 9.67 -11.43
CA ALA A 100 24.00 10.44 -12.09
C ALA A 100 23.24 9.59 -13.13
N HIS A 101 21.91 9.71 -13.13
CA HIS A 101 21.08 9.18 -14.18
C HIS A 101 21.25 10.08 -15.41
N THR A 102 22.16 9.70 -16.30
CA THR A 102 22.24 10.30 -17.63
C THR A 102 21.06 9.79 -18.44
N ALA A 103 19.87 10.34 -18.21
CA ALA A 103 18.75 10.16 -19.11
C ALA A 103 19.27 10.55 -20.50
N ARG A 104 19.47 9.57 -21.39
CA ARG A 104 19.95 9.80 -22.74
C ARG A 104 18.91 10.69 -23.40
N LYS A 105 19.15 12.01 -23.46
CA LYS A 105 18.36 12.92 -24.30
C LYS A 105 18.30 12.23 -25.66
N LYS A 106 17.11 11.87 -26.14
CA LYS A 106 16.93 11.51 -27.55
C LYS A 106 17.60 12.65 -28.32
N ARG A 107 18.74 12.38 -28.96
CA ARG A 107 19.31 13.33 -29.93
C ARG A 107 18.29 13.37 -31.05
N SER A 108 17.52 14.45 -31.11
CA SER A 108 16.78 14.82 -32.30
C SER A 108 17.83 14.99 -33.40
N ALA A 109 17.83 14.07 -34.35
CA ALA A 109 18.56 14.19 -35.61
C ALA A 109 17.69 14.97 -36.60
#